data_AF-A0A6N3A5Q2-F1
#
_entry.id   AF-A0A6N3A5Q2-F1
#
_cell.length_a   1.000
_cell.length_b   1.000
_cell.length_c   1.000
_cell.angle_alpha   90.00
_cell.angle_beta   90.00
_cell.angle_gamma   90.00
#
_symmetry.space_group_name_H-M   'P 1'
#
loop_
_entity.id
_entity.type
_entity.pdbx_description
1 polymer ?
#
loop_
_entity_poly.entity_id
_entity_poly.type
_entity_poly.pdbx_seq_one_letter_code
_entity_poly.pdbx_strand_id
1 'polypeptide(L)'
;MRPIVYNGVDLSGVCSVEVIEKVALPVEAETLAVPRRAGALLVAGRLSPRLVRARLFMDTRPRLQDDVRRQGRRSGAATSRR
;
A
#
# COMPACT_ATOMS: atom_id res chain seq x y z
N MET A 1 11.12 -9.43 -1.41
CA MET A 1 10.59 -8.15 -1.95
C MET A 1 9.21 -8.39 -2.53
N ARG A 2 8.27 -7.46 -2.34
CA ARG A 2 6.90 -7.57 -2.86
C ARG A 2 6.66 -6.52 -3.96
N PRO A 3 5.85 -6.83 -4.99
CA PRO A 3 5.40 -5.82 -5.93
C PRO A 3 4.53 -4.78 -5.21
N ILE A 4 4.57 -3.53 -5.67
CA ILE A 4 3.72 -2.44 -5.15
C ILE A 4 2.73 -2.05 -6.24
N VAL A 5 1.44 -2.13 -5.89
CA VAL A 5 0.35 -1.62 -6.73
C VAL A 5 -0.12 -0.31 -6.11
N TYR A 6 -0.09 0.76 -6.89
CA TYR A 6 -0.56 2.08 -6.48
C TYR A 6 -1.55 2.60 -7.51
N ASN A 7 -2.74 3.00 -7.05
CA ASN A 7 -3.82 3.45 -7.93
C ASN A 7 -4.13 2.48 -9.09
N GLY A 8 -4.06 1.17 -8.83
CA GLY A 8 -4.27 0.12 -9.84
C GLY A 8 -3.10 -0.13 -10.80
N VAL A 9 -2.00 0.62 -10.69
CA VAL A 9 -0.80 0.44 -11.50
C VAL A 9 0.21 -0.43 -10.75
N ASP A 10 0.64 -1.54 -11.35
CA ASP A 10 1.75 -2.34 -10.85
C ASP A 10 3.08 -1.69 -11.21
N LEU A 11 3.89 -1.37 -10.19
CA LEU A 11 5.19 -0.72 -10.35
C LEU A 11 6.36 -1.71 -10.27
N SER A 12 6.08 -3.01 -10.21
CA SER A 12 7.11 -4.07 -10.12
C SER A 12 8.15 -4.06 -11.25
N GLY A 13 7.83 -3.44 -12.39
CA GLY A 13 8.74 -3.30 -13.53
C GLY A 13 9.76 -2.15 -13.42
N VAL A 14 9.62 -1.26 -12.43
CA VAL A 14 10.47 -0.07 -12.24
C VAL A 14 11.04 0.04 -10.82
N CYS A 15 10.39 -0.57 -9.84
CA CYS A 15 10.84 -0.53 -8.46
C CYS A 15 10.43 -1.77 -7.68
N SER A 16 11.16 -2.01 -6.60
CA SER A 16 10.83 -3.01 -5.60
C SER A 16 10.68 -2.35 -4.24
N VAL A 17 9.82 -2.93 -3.39
CA VAL A 17 9.49 -2.36 -2.08
C VAL A 17 9.74 -3.37 -0.96
N GLU A 18 10.24 -2.84 0.15
CA GLU A 18 10.33 -3.51 1.44
C GLU A 18 9.52 -2.73 2.46
N VAL A 19 8.55 -3.36 3.11
CA VAL A 19 7.78 -2.71 4.19
C VAL A 19 8.64 -2.74 5.46
N ILE A 20 9.07 -1.57 5.90
CA ILE A 20 9.93 -1.41 7.08
C ILE A 20 9.09 -1.44 8.35
N GLU A 21 7.89 -0.86 8.31
CA GLU A 21 7.03 -0.74 9.48
C GLU A 21 5.57 -0.94 9.07
N LYS A 22 4.94 -1.95 9.68
CA LYS A 22 3.48 -2.06 9.71
C LYS A 22 3.05 -1.43 11.03
N VAL A 23 2.58 -0.19 11.00
CA VAL A 23 2.05 0.42 12.22
C VAL A 23 0.91 -0.47 12.73
N ALA A 24 1.09 -0.98 13.95
CA ALA A 24 0.10 -1.76 14.67
C ALA A 24 -1.22 -0.98 14.68
N LEU A 25 -2.36 -1.69 14.77
CA LEU A 25 -3.69 -1.06 14.81
C LEU A 25 -3.69 0.07 15.87
N PRO A 26 -3.70 1.36 15.46
CA PRO A 26 -3.53 2.43 16.42
C PRO A 26 -4.91 2.81 16.92
N VAL A 27 -5.39 2.05 17.91
CA VAL A 27 -6.57 2.44 18.68
C VAL A 27 -6.11 3.45 19.71
N GLU A 28 -6.52 4.69 19.53
CA GLU A 28 -6.34 5.76 20.50
C GLU A 28 -7.60 5.83 21.37
N ALA A 29 -7.43 5.70 22.68
CA ALA A 29 -8.52 5.77 23.65
C ALA A 29 -8.40 7.06 24.47
N GLU A 30 -9.48 7.81 24.56
CA GLU A 30 -9.59 8.95 25.45
C GLU A 30 -10.28 8.50 26.73
N THR A 31 -9.62 8.71 27.87
CA THR A 31 -10.14 8.31 29.18
C THR A 31 -10.15 9.46 30.17
N LEU A 32 -11.17 9.52 31.02
CA LEU A 32 -11.24 10.45 32.14
C LEU A 32 -11.17 9.70 33.47
N ALA A 33 -10.37 10.21 34.39
CA ALA A 33 -10.36 9.72 35.77
C ALA A 33 -11.69 10.06 36.45
N VAL A 34 -12.29 9.10 37.15
CA VAL A 34 -13.55 9.32 37.87
C VAL A 34 -13.22 9.64 39.33
N PRO A 35 -13.59 10.83 39.85
CA PRO A 35 -13.26 11.21 41.23
C PRO A 35 -13.77 10.20 42.25
N ARG A 36 -12.91 9.82 43.20
CA ARG A 36 -13.21 8.87 44.29
C ARG A 36 -13.61 7.47 43.83
N ARG A 37 -13.33 7.09 42.57
CA ARG A 37 -13.56 5.75 42.05
C ARG A 37 -12.27 5.18 41.48
N ALA A 38 -11.98 3.91 41.75
CA ALA A 38 -10.88 3.22 41.10
C ALA A 38 -11.19 3.02 39.61
N GLY A 39 -10.25 3.36 38.74
CA GLY A 39 -10.35 3.21 37.28
C GLY A 39 -10.60 4.52 36.51
N ALA A 40 -10.88 4.38 35.21
CA ALA A 40 -11.13 5.50 34.31
C ALA A 40 -12.35 5.21 33.40
N LEU A 41 -13.08 6.27 33.04
CA LEU A 41 -14.17 6.23 32.08
C LEU A 41 -13.59 6.36 30.67
N LEU A 42 -13.93 5.44 29.76
CA LEU A 42 -13.66 5.61 28.33
C LEU A 42 -14.65 6.63 27.76
N VAL A 43 -14.13 7.74 27.25
CA VAL A 43 -14.93 8.86 26.73
C VAL A 43 -15.05 8.80 25.22
N ALA A 44 -13.96 8.44 24.55
CA ALA A 44 -13.92 8.30 23.12
C ALA A 44 -12.87 7.25 22.70
N GLY A 45 -13.02 6.76 21.48
CA GLY A 45 -12.04 5.92 20.82
C GLY A 45 -11.89 6.36 19.38
N ARG A 46 -10.66 6.38 18.88
CA ARG A 46 -10.34 6.72 17.50
C ARG A 46 -9.45 5.65 16.89
N LEU A 47 -9.76 5.28 15.65
CA LEU A 47 -8.84 4.53 14.80
C LEU A 47 -7.99 5.54 14.05
N SER A 48 -6.71 5.64 14.41
CA SER A 48 -5.79 6.52 13.70
C SER A 48 -5.49 5.96 12.30
N PRO A 49 -5.24 6.84 11.30
CA PRO A 49 -4.86 6.40 9.97
C PRO A 49 -3.65 5.46 10.04
N ARG A 50 -3.74 4.33 9.33
CA ARG A 50 -2.61 3.39 9.28
C ARG A 50 -1.56 3.94 8.34
N LEU A 51 -0.42 4.29 8.90
CA LEU A 51 0.74 4.67 8.13
C LEU A 51 1.58 3.41 7.85
N VAL A 52 1.97 3.22 6.59
CA VAL A 52 2.87 2.13 6.19
C VAL A 52 4.16 2.77 5.73
N ARG A 53 5.26 2.50 6.46
CA ARG A 53 6.58 2.95 6.03
C ARG A 53 7.21 1.85 5.19
N ALA A 54 7.60 2.23 3.99
CA ALA A 54 8.22 1.33 3.05
C ALA A 54 9.52 1.94 2.51
N ARG A 55 10.53 1.10 2.29
CA ARG A 55 11.76 1.42 1.59
C ARG A 55 11.55 1.08 0.13
N LEU A 56 11.72 2.08 -0.73
CA LEU A 56 11.66 1.92 -2.17
C LEU A 56 13.08 1.71 -2.72
N PHE A 57 13.24 0.71 -3.57
CA PHE A 57 14.45 0.46 -4.33
C PHE A 57 14.13 0.67 -5.81
N MET A 58 14.84 1.59 -6.45
CA MET A 58 14.64 1.95 -7.85
C MET A 58 15.55 1.11 -8.74
N ASP A 59 14.97 0.43 -9.73
CA ASP A 59 15.76 -0.30 -10.71
C ASP A 59 16.14 0.66 -11.86
N THR A 60 17.43 0.87 -12.06
CA THR A 60 17.98 1.78 -13.10
C THR A 60 17.83 1.25 -14.54
N ARG A 61 17.20 0.08 -14.73
CA ARG A 61 16.89 -0.49 -16.04
C ARG A 61 15.38 -0.66 -16.17
N PRO A 62 14.67 0.27 -16.85
CA PRO A 62 13.23 0.14 -17.01
C PRO A 62 12.92 -1.08 -17.87
N ARG A 63 12.30 -2.11 -17.30
CA ARG A 63 11.69 -3.22 -18.07
C ARG A 63 10.40 -2.79 -18.79
N LEU A 64 10.00 -1.52 -18.62
CA LEU A 64 8.76 -0.93 -19.13
C LEU A 64 8.60 -1.03 -20.67
N GLN A 65 9.70 -1.12 -21.43
CA GLN A 65 9.62 -1.24 -22.89
C GLN A 65 9.14 -2.62 -23.36
N ASP A 66 9.32 -3.67 -22.56
CA ASP A 66 9.00 -5.04 -22.97
C ASP A 66 7.51 -5.38 -22.79
N ASP A 67 6.86 -4.84 -21.76
CA ASP A 67 5.44 -5.14 -21.47
C ASP A 67 4.48 -4.33 -22.35
N VAL A 68 4.78 -3.07 -22.68
CA VAL A 68 4.00 -2.30 -23.65
C VAL A 68 4.01 -2.97 -25.03
N ARG A 69 5.15 -3.54 -25.43
CA ARG A 69 5.29 -4.30 -26.70
C ARG A 69 4.49 -5.61 -26.68
N ARG A 70 4.39 -6.28 -25.53
CA ARG A 70 3.58 -7.50 -25.38
C ARG A 70 2.08 -7.21 -25.35
N GLN A 71 1.66 -6.12 -24.71
CA GLN A 71 0.26 -5.69 -24.68
C GLN A 71 -0.24 -5.28 -26.07
N GLY A 72 0.56 -4.53 -26.83
CA GLY A 72 0.25 -4.14 -28.21
C GLY A 72 0.15 -5.32 -29.19
N ARG A 73 0.97 -6.36 -29.01
CA ARG A 73 0.91 -7.59 -29.83
C ARG A 73 -0.33 -8.44 -29.56
N ARG A 74 -0.87 -8.44 -28.35
CA ARG A 74 -2.11 -9.17 -28.01
C ARG A 74 -3.36 -8.50 -28.59
N SER A 75 -3.41 -7.16 -28.61
CA SER A 75 -4.53 -6.43 -29.23
C SER A 75 -4.54 -6.50 -30.76
N GLY A 76 -3.37 -6.64 -31.42
CA GLY A 76 -3.29 -6.78 -32.87
C GLY A 76 -3.69 -8.17 -33.41
N ALA A 77 -3.59 -9.23 -32.59
CA ALA A 77 -3.93 -10.59 -33.00
C ALA A 77 -5.45 -10.86 -33.01
N ALA A 78 -6.26 -10.03 -32.34
CA ALA A 78 -7.71 -10.19 -32.28
C ALA A 78 -8.45 -9.58 -33.49
N THR A 79 -7.78 -8.77 -34.31
CA THR A 79 -8.42 -7.98 -35.39
C THR A 79 -8.12 -8.51 -36.79
N SER A 80 -7.36 -9.60 -36.94
CA SER A 80 -6.98 -10.20 -38.24
C SER A 80 -7.64 -11.57 -38.45
N ARG A 81 -8.96 -11.64 -38.26
CA ARG A 81 -9.81 -12.73 -38.76
C ARG A 81 -11.16 -12.18 -39.21
N ARG A 82 -11.18 -11.55 -40.38
CA ARG A 82 -12.35 -11.44 -41.26
C ARG A 82 -11.87 -11.33 -42.70
#